data_AF-A0A957ZN13-F1
#
_entry.id   AF-A0A957ZN13-F1
#
_cell.length_a   1.000
_cell.length_b   1.000
_cell.length_c   1.000
_cell.angle_alpha   90.00
_cell.angle_beta   90.00
_cell.angle_gamma   90.00
#
_symmetry.space_group_name_H-M   'P 1'
#
loop_
_entity.id
_entity.type
_entity.pdbx_description
1 polymer ?
#
loop_
_entity_poly.entity_id
_entity_poly.type
_entity_poly.pdbx_seq_one_letter_code
_entity_poly.pdbx_strand_id
1 'polypeptide(L)'
;MAAVVSVPALAAALRRCEQGNPIPPAGATLDAQQLVPMYRLAPGTVEDEAHAAAQLVNEVGERMRRLAGAYGEWRLFEAGPYFDLSPAQVALLIHLSERVSTVHAVFFVDPLLPAFQAAHACA
;
A
#
# COMPACT_ATOMS: atom_id res chain seq x y z
N MET A 1 8.64 -0.66 -15.25
CA MET A 1 9.38 0.14 -14.24
C MET A 1 8.83 -0.25 -12.88
N ALA A 2 9.68 -0.64 -11.91
CA ALA A 2 9.19 -1.12 -10.61
C ALA A 2 8.70 0.06 -9.77
N ALA A 3 7.44 0.00 -9.31
CA ALA A 3 6.86 1.01 -8.43
C ALA A 3 7.59 1.00 -7.06
N VAL A 4 7.80 2.19 -6.49
CA VAL A 4 8.36 2.34 -5.14
C VAL A 4 7.24 2.09 -4.14
N VAL A 5 7.12 0.85 -3.66
CA VAL A 5 5.99 0.38 -2.85
C VAL A 5 6.34 0.11 -1.38
N SER A 6 7.55 0.45 -0.93
CA SER A 6 7.98 0.24 0.46
C SER A 6 9.05 1.22 0.91
N VAL A 7 9.23 1.40 2.23
CA VAL A 7 10.29 2.26 2.79
C VAL A 7 11.69 1.88 2.29
N PRO A 8 12.10 0.59 2.26
CA PRO A 8 13.40 0.22 1.71
C PRO A 8 13.52 0.52 0.20
N ALA A 9 12.45 0.35 -0.56
CA ALA A 9 12.43 0.70 -1.99
C ALA A 9 12.59 2.20 -2.18
N LEU A 10 11.97 3.03 -1.32
CA LEU A 10 12.10 4.47 -1.33
C LEU A 10 13.52 4.92 -0.97
N ALA A 11 14.12 4.34 0.07
CA ALA A 11 15.51 4.63 0.41
C ALA A 11 16.50 4.26 -0.71
N ALA A 12 16.22 3.17 -1.46
CA ALA A 12 17.00 2.81 -2.63
C ALA A 12 16.74 3.72 -3.84
N ALA A 13 15.54 4.29 -3.96
CA ALA A 13 15.19 5.26 -4.99
C ALA A 13 15.88 6.61 -4.72
N LEU A 14 15.80 7.12 -3.48
CA LEU A 14 16.47 8.35 -3.03
C LEU A 14 17.97 8.31 -3.29
N ARG A 15 18.64 7.21 -2.93
CA ARG A 15 20.08 7.02 -3.23
C ARG A 15 20.40 7.03 -4.73
N ARG A 16 19.48 6.56 -5.58
CA ARG A 16 19.63 6.61 -7.04
C ARG A 16 19.42 8.03 -7.60
N CYS A 17 18.53 8.80 -6.97
CA CYS A 17 18.34 10.22 -7.29
C CYS A 17 19.57 11.06 -6.95
N GLU A 18 20.17 10.83 -5.79
CA GLU A 18 21.47 11.44 -5.43
C GLU A 18 22.58 11.11 -6.45
N GLN A 19 22.47 9.97 -7.13
CA GLN A 19 23.36 9.53 -8.21
C GLN A 19 22.95 10.05 -9.61
N GLY A 20 21.97 10.96 -9.69
CA GLY A 20 21.53 11.61 -10.92
C GLY A 20 20.46 10.86 -11.72
N ASN A 21 19.83 9.82 -11.16
CA ASN A 21 18.76 9.09 -11.83
C ASN A 21 17.38 9.48 -11.27
N PRO A 22 16.48 10.08 -12.06
CA PRO A 22 15.24 10.66 -11.56
C PRO A 22 14.30 9.60 -10.97
N ILE A 23 13.61 9.97 -9.90
CA ILE A 23 12.56 9.15 -9.30
C ILE A 23 11.27 9.40 -10.09
N PRO A 24 10.57 8.35 -10.55
CA PRO A 24 9.29 8.54 -11.20
C PRO A 24 8.29 9.13 -10.20
N PRO A 25 7.45 10.11 -10.57
CA PRO A 25 6.51 10.74 -9.64
C PRO A 25 5.55 9.71 -9.04
N ALA A 26 5.24 9.87 -7.75
CA ALA A 26 4.12 9.13 -7.13
C ALA A 26 2.85 9.55 -7.88
N GLY A 27 2.26 8.61 -8.61
CA GLY A 27 1.02 8.87 -9.34
C GLY A 27 -0.10 9.27 -8.38
N ALA A 28 -1.03 10.12 -8.83
CA ALA A 28 -2.23 10.57 -8.10
C ALA A 28 -3.13 9.43 -7.56
N THR A 29 -2.84 8.18 -7.94
CA THR A 29 -3.54 6.95 -7.56
C THR A 29 -3.70 6.73 -6.05
N LEU A 30 -2.74 7.21 -5.25
CA LEU A 30 -2.76 7.10 -3.78
C LEU A 30 -3.09 8.42 -3.09
N ASP A 31 -3.61 9.41 -3.83
CA ASP A 31 -4.19 10.61 -3.22
C ASP A 31 -5.31 10.19 -2.25
N ALA A 32 -5.26 10.73 -1.03
CA ALA A 32 -6.24 10.48 0.01
C ALA A 32 -7.69 10.67 -0.48
N GLN A 33 -7.95 11.59 -1.41
CA GLN A 33 -9.29 11.80 -1.96
C GLN A 33 -9.81 10.62 -2.79
N GLN A 34 -8.92 9.84 -3.40
CA GLN A 34 -9.26 8.68 -4.23
C GLN A 34 -9.34 7.36 -3.45
N LEU A 35 -8.84 7.33 -2.23
CA LEU A 35 -8.91 6.18 -1.33
C LEU A 35 -10.25 6.18 -0.59
N VAL A 36 -10.76 5.00 -0.22
CA VAL A 36 -11.90 4.92 0.72
C VAL A 36 -11.45 5.37 2.12
N PRO A 37 -12.36 5.87 2.97
CA PRO A 37 -12.00 6.48 4.26
C PRO A 37 -11.06 5.65 5.14
N MET A 38 -11.18 4.32 5.10
CA MET A 38 -10.33 3.41 5.89
C MET A 38 -8.83 3.54 5.58
N TYR A 39 -8.46 3.86 4.33
CA TYR A 39 -7.06 3.98 3.91
C TYR A 39 -6.54 5.42 3.95
N ARG A 40 -7.35 6.38 4.38
CA ARG A 40 -6.97 7.80 4.41
C ARG A 40 -6.23 8.10 5.70
N LEU A 41 -4.94 8.38 5.58
CA LEU A 41 -4.13 8.91 6.67
C LEU A 41 -3.93 10.41 6.46
N ALA A 42 -4.20 11.19 7.50
CA ALA A 42 -4.02 12.64 7.47
C ALA A 42 -2.60 12.99 7.96
N PRO A 43 -1.94 14.00 7.37
CA PRO A 43 -0.71 14.53 7.93
C PRO A 43 -1.00 15.14 9.31
N GLY A 44 -0.12 14.87 10.27
CA GLY A 44 -0.28 15.31 11.66
C GLY A 44 1.06 15.34 12.39
N THR A 45 1.02 15.20 13.71
CA THR A 45 2.24 14.92 14.48
C THR A 45 2.73 13.50 14.20
N VAL A 46 3.99 13.20 14.56
CA VAL A 46 4.55 11.85 14.41
C VAL A 46 3.73 10.85 15.21
N GLU A 47 3.28 11.24 16.41
CA GLU A 47 2.44 10.43 17.28
C GLU A 47 1.07 10.15 16.66
N ASP A 48 0.42 11.17 16.07
CA ASP A 48 -0.88 11.00 15.41
C ASP A 48 -0.77 10.09 14.18
N GLU A 49 0.27 10.28 13.37
CA GLU A 49 0.52 9.46 12.19
C GLU A 49 0.82 8.00 12.58
N ALA A 50 1.65 7.79 13.60
CA ALA A 50 1.95 6.45 14.11
C ALA A 50 0.70 5.75 14.67
N HIS A 51 -0.15 6.49 15.39
CA HIS A 51 -1.40 5.94 15.90
C HIS A 51 -2.36 5.55 14.77
N ALA A 52 -2.54 6.43 13.78
CA ALA A 52 -3.41 6.16 12.64
C ALA A 52 -2.87 5.00 11.76
N ALA A 53 -1.55 4.92 11.57
CA ALA A 53 -0.91 3.81 10.88
C ALA A 53 -1.13 2.48 11.62
N ALA A 54 -1.01 2.46 12.95
CA ALA A 54 -1.27 1.27 13.76
C ALA A 54 -2.74 0.81 13.65
N GLN A 55 -3.70 1.75 13.66
CA GLN A 55 -5.10 1.44 13.42
C GLN A 55 -5.32 0.83 12.04
N LEU A 56 -4.75 1.43 10.99
CA LEU A 56 -4.84 0.91 9.63
C LEU A 56 -4.26 -0.50 9.50
N VAL A 57 -3.07 -0.74 10.07
CA VAL A 57 -2.45 -2.08 10.09
C VAL A 57 -3.36 -3.08 10.79
N ASN A 58 -4.02 -2.69 11.88
CA ASN A 58 -4.96 -3.57 12.58
C ASN A 58 -6.19 -3.92 11.72
N GLU A 59 -6.79 -2.94 11.05
CA GLU A 59 -7.94 -3.15 10.14
C GLU A 59 -7.57 -4.05 8.95
N VAL A 60 -6.43 -3.80 8.31
CA VAL A 60 -5.92 -4.65 7.22
C VAL A 60 -5.60 -6.05 7.74
N GLY A 61 -4.99 -6.16 8.92
CA GLY A 61 -4.69 -7.44 9.56
C GLY A 61 -5.95 -8.26 9.86
N GLU A 62 -7.04 -7.61 10.24
CA GLU A 62 -8.33 -8.25 10.45
C GLU A 62 -8.96 -8.72 9.13
N ARG A 63 -8.91 -7.88 8.07
CA ARG A 63 -9.31 -8.30 6.72
C ARG A 63 -8.49 -9.49 6.23
N MET A 64 -7.18 -9.53 6.49
CA MET A 64 -6.31 -10.65 6.14
C MET A 64 -6.65 -11.93 6.91
N ARG A 65 -7.01 -11.83 8.20
CA ARG A 65 -7.49 -12.99 8.98
C ARG A 65 -8.77 -13.58 8.39
N ARG A 66 -9.72 -12.73 8.00
CA ARG A 66 -10.99 -13.16 7.39
C ARG A 66 -10.80 -13.74 5.99
N LEU A 67 -9.72 -13.36 5.30
CA LEU A 67 -9.44 -13.85 3.95
C LEU A 67 -9.28 -15.37 3.95
N ALA A 68 -8.68 -15.95 4.99
CA ALA A 68 -8.53 -17.40 5.10
C ALA A 68 -9.89 -18.14 5.08
N GLY A 69 -10.93 -17.56 5.66
CA GLY A 69 -12.29 -18.11 5.63
C GLY A 69 -13.05 -17.80 4.33
N ALA A 70 -12.85 -16.60 3.78
CA ALA A 70 -13.55 -16.16 2.56
C ALA A 70 -12.98 -16.77 1.27
N TYR A 71 -11.68 -17.08 1.24
CA TYR A 71 -10.98 -17.54 0.04
C TYR A 71 -11.55 -18.86 -0.51
N GLY A 72 -11.95 -19.78 0.37
CA GLY A 72 -12.56 -21.06 -0.04
C GLY A 72 -13.92 -20.90 -0.74
N GLU A 73 -14.60 -19.79 -0.53
CA GLU A 73 -15.93 -19.50 -1.10
C GLU A 73 -15.83 -18.79 -2.48
N TRP A 74 -14.64 -18.33 -2.86
CA TRP A 74 -14.44 -17.53 -4.06
C TRP A 74 -13.98 -18.40 -5.22
N ARG A 75 -14.74 -18.39 -6.33
CA ARG A 75 -14.35 -19.11 -7.57
C ARG A 75 -13.10 -18.51 -8.22
N LEU A 76 -12.95 -17.19 -8.12
CA LEU A 76 -11.79 -16.44 -8.59
C LEU A 76 -11.53 -15.35 -7.55
N PHE A 77 -10.30 -15.24 -7.07
CA PHE A 77 -9.97 -14.24 -6.08
C PHE A 77 -9.65 -12.87 -6.69
N GLU A 78 -10.42 -11.86 -6.32
CA GLU A 78 -10.23 -10.48 -6.78
C GLU A 78 -9.90 -9.56 -5.60
N ALA A 79 -8.63 -9.16 -5.48
CA ALA A 79 -8.20 -8.31 -4.35
C ALA A 79 -8.82 -6.91 -4.36
N GLY A 80 -9.14 -6.34 -5.52
CA GLY A 80 -9.76 -5.01 -5.61
C GLY A 80 -11.07 -4.94 -4.82
N PRO A 81 -12.07 -5.76 -5.17
CA PRO A 81 -13.32 -5.86 -4.41
C PRO A 81 -13.12 -6.27 -2.94
N TYR A 82 -12.19 -7.19 -2.64
CA TYR A 82 -11.97 -7.63 -1.26
C TYR A 82 -11.44 -6.51 -0.35
N PHE A 83 -10.53 -5.70 -0.88
CA PHE A 83 -9.88 -4.62 -0.13
C PHE A 83 -10.49 -3.24 -0.42
N ASP A 84 -11.59 -3.12 -1.16
CA ASP A 84 -12.17 -1.83 -1.57
C ASP A 84 -11.16 -0.92 -2.32
N LEU A 85 -10.33 -1.52 -3.18
CA LEU A 85 -9.29 -0.84 -3.94
C LEU A 85 -9.57 -0.88 -5.45
N SER A 86 -9.25 0.22 -6.14
CA SER A 86 -9.22 0.23 -7.61
C SER A 86 -8.05 -0.62 -8.15
N PRO A 87 -8.09 -1.07 -9.42
CA PRO A 87 -7.02 -1.89 -9.99
C PRO A 87 -5.63 -1.24 -9.90
N ALA A 88 -5.55 0.09 -10.04
CA ALA A 88 -4.31 0.82 -9.92
C ALA A 88 -3.78 0.86 -8.48
N GLN A 89 -4.68 0.95 -7.49
CA GLN A 89 -4.32 0.89 -6.07
C GLN A 89 -3.89 -0.51 -5.65
N VAL A 90 -4.56 -1.56 -6.16
CA VAL A 90 -4.15 -2.96 -5.95
C VAL A 90 -2.72 -3.18 -6.43
N ALA A 91 -2.37 -2.68 -7.62
CA ALA A 91 -1.02 -2.83 -8.17
C ALA A 91 0.08 -2.16 -7.33
N LEU A 92 -0.28 -1.17 -6.50
CA LEU A 92 0.66 -0.45 -5.63
C LEU A 92 0.68 -1.00 -4.21
N LEU A 93 -0.48 -1.39 -3.67
CA LEU A 93 -0.64 -1.72 -2.26
C LEU A 93 -0.62 -3.22 -2.02
N ILE A 94 -0.84 -4.06 -3.04
CA ILE A 94 -0.99 -5.50 -2.84
C ILE A 94 -0.07 -6.26 -3.80
N HIS A 95 0.76 -7.11 -3.21
CA HIS A 95 1.42 -8.18 -3.95
C HIS A 95 0.68 -9.49 -3.69
N LEU A 96 0.11 -10.07 -4.75
CA LEU A 96 -0.50 -11.40 -4.71
C LEU A 96 0.39 -12.38 -5.44
N SER A 97 0.63 -13.51 -4.80
CA SER A 97 1.24 -14.68 -5.42
C SER A 97 0.35 -15.89 -5.18
N GLU A 98 -0.32 -16.32 -6.24
CA GLU A 98 -1.14 -17.51 -6.22
C GLU A 98 -0.26 -18.74 -6.51
N ARG A 99 -0.40 -19.75 -5.67
CA ARG A 99 0.11 -21.09 -5.87
C ARG A 99 -1.07 -22.05 -5.90
N VAL A 100 -0.85 -23.25 -6.42
CA VAL A 100 -1.88 -24.28 -6.70
C VAL A 100 -3.01 -24.35 -5.68
N SER A 101 -2.71 -24.29 -4.38
CA SER A 101 -3.71 -24.34 -3.30
C SER A 101 -3.59 -23.21 -2.28
N THR A 102 -2.74 -22.20 -2.51
CA THR A 102 -2.48 -21.15 -1.52
C THR A 102 -2.35 -19.79 -2.19
N VAL A 103 -2.90 -18.76 -1.54
CA VAL A 103 -2.67 -17.37 -1.94
C VAL A 103 -1.81 -16.72 -0.90
N HIS A 104 -0.69 -16.17 -1.35
CA HIS A 104 0.16 -15.33 -0.56
C HIS A 104 -0.15 -13.88 -0.91
N ALA A 105 -0.72 -13.14 0.04
CA ALA A 105 -1.04 -11.73 -0.09
C ALA A 105 -0.15 -10.91 0.86
N VAL A 106 0.56 -9.92 0.30
CA VAL A 106 1.31 -8.92 1.06
C VAL A 106 0.67 -7.57 0.80
N PHE A 107 0.31 -6.87 1.88
CA PHE A 107 -0.21 -5.52 1.81
C PHE A 107 0.88 -4.52 2.25
N PHE A 108 1.22 -3.59 1.37
CA PHE A 108 2.18 -2.53 1.65
C PHE A 108 1.46 -1.31 2.22
N VAL A 109 1.71 -1.01 3.50
CA VAL A 109 1.10 0.14 4.17
C VAL A 109 1.92 1.41 3.96
N ASP A 110 3.24 1.29 3.80
CA ASP A 110 4.16 2.43 3.66
C ASP A 110 3.70 3.48 2.62
N PRO A 111 3.21 3.10 1.42
CA PRO A 111 2.78 4.08 0.41
C PRO A 111 1.59 4.95 0.82
N LEU A 112 0.87 4.57 1.88
CA LEU A 112 -0.26 5.31 2.44
C LEU A 112 0.17 6.32 3.51
N LEU A 113 1.40 6.22 4.04
CA LEU A 113 1.89 7.10 5.09
C LEU A 113 2.16 8.51 4.52
N PRO A 114 1.60 9.57 5.12
CA PRO A 114 1.87 10.95 4.70
C PRO A 114 3.37 11.26 4.68
N ALA A 115 4.15 10.80 5.66
CA ALA A 115 5.60 11.01 5.68
C ALA A 115 6.31 10.33 4.50
N PHE A 116 5.86 9.14 4.10
CA PHE A 116 6.40 8.44 2.94
C PHE A 116 6.09 9.18 1.64
N GLN A 117 4.83 9.64 1.48
CA GLN A 117 4.40 10.39 0.32
C GLN A 117 5.15 11.73 0.20
N ALA A 118 5.37 12.42 1.31
CA ALA A 118 6.17 13.64 1.35
C ALA A 118 7.62 13.39 0.93
N ALA A 119 8.26 12.34 1.47
CA ALA A 119 9.62 11.97 1.09
C ALA A 119 9.73 11.57 -0.39
N HIS A 120 8.71 10.92 -0.94
CA HIS A 120 8.65 10.56 -2.35
C HIS A 120 8.37 11.77 -3.27
N ALA A 121 7.68 12.81 -2.80
CA ALA A 121 7.39 14.02 -3.58
C ALA A 121 8.61 14.97 -3.69
N CYS A 122 9.52 14.93 -2.72
CA CYS A 122 10.76 15.71 -2.72
C CYS A 122 11.88 15.12 -3.61
N ALA A 123 11.60 14.00 -4.28
CA ALA A 123 12.58 13.11 -4.89
C ALA A 123 12.33 12.99 -6.40
#